data_AF-A0A4P0Y4F1-F1
#
_entry.id   AF-A0A4P0Y4F1-F1
#
_cell.length_a   1.000
_cell.length_b   1.000
_cell.length_c   1.000
_cell.angle_alpha   90.00
_cell.angle_beta   90.00
_cell.angle_gamma   90.00
#
_symmetry.space_group_name_H-M   'P 1'
#
loop_
_entity.id
_entity.type
_entity.pdbx_description
1 polymer ?
#
loop_
_entity_poly.entity_id
_entity_poly.type
_entity_poly.pdbx_seq_one_letter_code
_entity_poly.pdbx_strand_id
1 'polypeptide(L)'
;MKTTSASIAVRNLCAPTLPCYPPAQDRFHWRVLSHLGSSFLSLMDNAEVLRGTLALYEWTDSEMNRRRLEAILDVKHRATERFAQGHLVRGVQIEVTLDSHGFCRTWRYMPVWPRCLAASSRSTPTSTCSTA
;
A
#
# COMPACT_ATOMS: atom_id res chain seq x y z
N MET A 1 36.15 34.90 1.50
CA MET A 1 35.13 33.83 1.49
C MET A 1 35.35 32.99 0.24
N LYS A 2 35.78 31.73 0.37
CA LYS A 2 36.00 30.84 -0.78
C LYS A 2 34.72 30.06 -1.04
N THR A 3 33.98 30.42 -2.08
CA THR A 3 32.90 29.59 -2.61
C THR A 3 33.54 28.51 -3.48
N THR A 4 33.66 27.30 -2.94
CA THR A 4 34.08 26.14 -3.73
C THR A 4 33.00 25.85 -4.77
N SER A 5 33.22 26.27 -6.02
CA SER A 5 32.35 25.95 -7.14
C SER A 5 32.54 24.48 -7.53
N ALA A 6 31.75 23.59 -6.93
CA ALA A 6 31.72 22.20 -7.36
C ALA A 6 30.98 22.08 -8.70
N SER A 7 31.63 21.53 -9.73
CA SER A 7 31.01 21.22 -11.01
C SER A 7 30.20 19.93 -10.91
N ILE A 8 28.89 20.00 -11.11
CA ILE A 8 27.99 18.83 -11.08
C ILE A 8 27.80 18.31 -12.51
N ALA A 9 28.04 17.02 -12.73
CA ALA A 9 27.72 16.35 -13.98
C ALA A 9 26.27 15.85 -13.95
N VAL A 10 25.49 16.20 -14.98
CA VAL A 10 24.08 15.80 -15.11
C VAL A 10 24.00 14.63 -16.09
N ARG A 11 23.37 13.53 -15.66
CA ARG A 11 23.04 12.39 -16.52
C ARG A 11 21.62 11.96 -16.24
N ASN A 12 20.88 11.63 -17.30
CA ASN A 12 19.57 11.04 -17.15
C ASN A 12 19.65 9.59 -16.64
N LEU A 13 18.87 9.25 -15.62
CA LEU A 13 18.81 7.90 -15.04
C LEU A 13 17.81 7.00 -15.77
N CYS A 14 16.73 7.57 -16.29
CA CYS A 14 15.66 6.87 -16.98
C CYS A 14 15.09 7.75 -18.09
N ALA A 15 14.60 7.16 -19.19
CA ALA A 15 13.90 7.94 -20.22
C ALA A 15 12.77 8.79 -19.59
N PRO A 16 12.64 10.08 -19.98
CA PRO A 16 11.56 10.91 -19.47
C PRO A 16 10.21 10.33 -19.91
N THR A 17 9.22 10.38 -19.02
CA THR A 17 7.87 9.88 -19.30
C THR A 17 7.08 10.88 -20.14
N LEU A 18 6.24 10.38 -21.05
CA LEU A 18 5.27 11.20 -21.76
C LEU A 18 4.18 11.71 -20.80
N PRO A 19 3.54 12.86 -21.09
CA PRO A 19 2.37 13.31 -20.34
C PRO A 19 1.27 12.25 -20.34
N CYS A 20 0.65 12.05 -19.18
CA CYS A 20 -0.48 11.14 -19.00
C CYS A 20 -1.68 11.94 -18.50
N TYR A 21 -2.76 11.92 -19.29
CA TYR A 21 -3.99 12.65 -18.99
C TYR A 21 -5.05 11.71 -18.41
N PRO A 22 -5.93 12.20 -17.52
CA PRO A 22 -7.00 11.39 -16.99
C PRO A 22 -7.99 10.97 -18.09
N PRO A 23 -8.61 9.80 -17.97
CA PRO A 23 -9.57 9.31 -18.95
C PRO A 23 -10.82 10.18 -18.97
N ALA A 24 -11.24 10.60 -20.17
CA ALA A 24 -12.48 11.35 -20.39
C ALA A 24 -13.73 10.44 -20.43
N GLN A 25 -13.73 9.36 -19.67
CA GLN A 25 -14.82 8.38 -19.63
C GLN A 25 -16.02 8.92 -18.87
N ASP A 26 -17.22 8.46 -19.25
CA ASP A 26 -18.45 8.87 -18.59
C ASP A 26 -18.44 8.50 -17.10
N ARG A 27 -18.87 9.43 -16.25
CA ARG A 27 -18.93 9.31 -14.79
C ARG A 27 -17.61 9.09 -14.04
N PHE A 28 -16.44 9.24 -14.68
CA PHE A 28 -15.14 9.10 -14.00
C PHE A 28 -15.03 9.97 -12.74
N HIS A 29 -15.35 11.26 -12.85
CA HIS A 29 -15.32 12.19 -11.72
C HIS A 29 -16.24 11.75 -10.57
N TRP A 30 -17.43 11.22 -10.89
CA TRP A 30 -18.36 10.72 -9.88
C TRP A 30 -17.83 9.46 -9.20
N ARG A 31 -17.20 8.54 -9.94
CA ARG A 31 -16.55 7.36 -9.35
C ARG A 31 -15.38 7.77 -8.44
N VAL A 32 -14.64 8.82 -8.81
CA VAL A 32 -13.58 9.37 -7.96
C VAL A 32 -14.15 9.93 -6.66
N LEU A 33 -15.19 10.75 -6.72
CA LEU A 33 -15.79 11.33 -5.52
C LEU A 33 -16.44 10.29 -4.62
N SER A 34 -17.13 9.29 -5.20
CA SER A 34 -17.86 8.28 -4.43
C SER A 34 -16.94 7.36 -3.61
N HIS A 35 -15.73 7.05 -4.09
CA HIS A 35 -14.82 6.17 -3.33
C HIS A 35 -14.03 6.91 -2.24
N LEU A 36 -14.00 8.25 -2.27
CA LEU A 36 -13.40 9.07 -1.20
C LEU A 36 -14.30 9.21 0.03
N GLY A 37 -15.59 8.85 -0.09
CA GLY A 37 -16.52 8.86 1.04
C GLY A 37 -16.21 7.77 2.06
N SER A 38 -16.41 8.07 3.35
CA SER A 38 -16.18 7.11 4.45
C SER A 38 -16.97 5.80 4.32
N SER A 39 -18.10 5.82 3.60
CA SER A 39 -18.92 4.64 3.32
C SER A 39 -18.23 3.60 2.43
N PHE A 40 -17.21 4.00 1.67
CA PHE A 40 -16.50 3.10 0.76
C PHE A 40 -15.74 1.98 1.50
N LEU A 41 -15.18 2.28 2.68
CA LEU A 41 -14.50 1.28 3.51
C LEU A 41 -15.42 0.14 3.97
N SER A 42 -16.71 0.42 4.11
CA SER A 42 -17.72 -0.59 4.46
C SER A 42 -18.10 -1.48 3.27
N LEU A 43 -17.82 -1.04 2.04
CA LEU A 43 -18.19 -1.73 0.78
C LEU A 43 -17.00 -2.48 0.15
N MET A 44 -15.83 -2.41 0.77
CA MET A 44 -14.58 -2.97 0.26
C MET A 44 -14.41 -4.48 0.53
N ASP A 45 -15.46 -5.18 0.97
CA ASP A 45 -15.46 -6.63 1.22
C ASP A 45 -15.39 -7.50 -0.04
N ASN A 46 -15.24 -6.88 -1.21
CA ASN A 46 -15.15 -7.55 -2.49
C ASN A 46 -13.88 -7.11 -3.26
N ALA A 47 -13.12 -8.09 -3.73
CA ALA A 47 -11.95 -7.89 -4.58
C ALA A 47 -12.28 -7.11 -5.87
N GLU A 48 -13.47 -7.29 -6.46
CA GLU A 48 -13.90 -6.54 -7.64
C GLU A 48 -14.03 -5.04 -7.38
N VAL A 49 -14.54 -4.66 -6.21
CA VAL A 49 -14.68 -3.26 -5.81
C VAL A 49 -13.30 -2.63 -5.63
N LEU A 50 -12.38 -3.34 -4.96
CA LEU A 50 -11.00 -2.89 -4.81
C LEU A 50 -10.29 -2.75 -6.17
N ARG A 51 -10.40 -3.76 -7.06
CA ARG A 51 -9.85 -3.72 -8.42
C ARG A 51 -10.43 -2.56 -9.21
N GLY A 52 -11.74 -2.35 -9.15
CA GLY A 52 -12.45 -1.29 -9.86
C GLY A 52 -12.08 0.12 -9.40
N THR A 53 -11.78 0.29 -8.11
CA THR A 53 -11.30 1.56 -7.56
C THR A 53 -9.83 1.81 -7.89
N LEU A 54 -8.96 0.79 -7.77
CA LEU A 54 -7.56 0.93 -8.16
C LEU A 54 -7.39 1.16 -9.67
N ALA A 55 -8.27 0.59 -10.49
CA ALA A 55 -8.33 0.87 -11.92
C ALA A 55 -8.62 2.34 -12.26
N LEU A 56 -9.23 3.11 -11.34
CA LEU A 56 -9.42 4.56 -11.54
C LEU A 56 -8.11 5.33 -11.57
N TYR A 57 -7.01 4.76 -11.06
CA TYR A 57 -5.69 5.38 -11.05
C TYR A 57 -4.77 4.89 -12.17
N GLU A 58 -5.18 3.85 -12.90
CA GLU A 58 -4.41 3.33 -14.02
C GLU A 58 -4.78 4.07 -15.31
N TRP A 59 -3.97 5.08 -15.67
CA TRP A 59 -4.14 5.86 -16.91
C TRP A 59 -3.03 5.61 -17.94
N THR A 60 -2.03 4.81 -17.57
CA THR A 60 -0.84 4.55 -18.39
C THR A 60 -0.99 3.36 -19.34
N ASP A 61 -2.13 2.67 -19.30
CA ASP A 61 -2.43 1.41 -20.02
C ASP A 61 -1.29 0.37 -19.96
N SER A 62 -0.58 0.37 -18.83
CA SER A 62 0.56 -0.50 -18.64
C SER A 62 0.09 -1.92 -18.43
N GLU A 63 0.52 -2.83 -19.32
CA GLU A 63 0.22 -4.26 -19.19
C GLU A 63 0.68 -4.82 -17.83
N MET A 64 1.78 -4.29 -17.28
CA MET A 64 2.25 -4.65 -15.95
C MET A 64 1.26 -4.26 -14.85
N ASN A 65 0.65 -3.08 -14.94
CA ASN A 65 -0.32 -2.63 -13.94
C ASN A 65 -1.65 -3.38 -14.07
N ARG A 66 -2.06 -3.72 -15.30
CA ARG A 66 -3.21 -4.63 -15.53
C ARG A 66 -3.00 -5.99 -14.87
N ARG A 67 -1.84 -6.61 -15.06
CA ARG A 67 -1.49 -7.89 -14.40
C ARG A 67 -1.46 -7.79 -12.87
N ARG A 68 -1.00 -6.66 -12.32
CA ARG A 68 -1.02 -6.40 -10.86
C ARG A 68 -2.43 -6.24 -10.31
N LEU A 69 -3.33 -5.61 -11.06
CA LEU A 69 -4.74 -5.48 -10.69
C LEU A 69 -5.43 -6.85 -10.71
N GLU A 70 -5.16 -7.67 -11.73
CA GLU A 70 -5.68 -9.04 -11.86
C GLU A 70 -5.15 -9.98 -10.78
N ALA A 71 -3.94 -9.72 -10.27
CA ALA A 71 -3.34 -10.48 -9.18
C ALA A 71 -4.03 -10.31 -7.82
N ILE A 72 -4.97 -9.37 -7.68
CA ILE A 72 -5.78 -9.25 -6.46
C ILE A 72 -6.82 -10.36 -6.50
N LEU A 73 -6.64 -11.40 -5.69
CA LEU A 73 -7.49 -12.60 -5.70
C LEU A 73 -8.72 -12.43 -4.83
N ASP A 74 -8.53 -12.00 -3.59
CA ASP A 74 -9.58 -11.96 -2.57
C ASP A 74 -9.36 -10.82 -1.58
N VAL A 75 -10.44 -10.29 -1.00
CA VAL A 75 -10.42 -9.24 0.02
C VAL A 75 -11.38 -9.63 1.12
N LYS A 76 -10.90 -9.72 2.36
CA LYS A 76 -11.69 -10.06 3.53
C LYS A 76 -11.71 -8.92 4.52
N HIS A 77 -12.90 -8.65 5.05
CA HIS A 77 -13.17 -7.60 6.00
C HIS A 77 -13.56 -8.21 7.34
N ARG A 78 -12.87 -7.80 8.43
CA ARG A 78 -13.20 -8.25 9.78
C ARG A 78 -13.24 -7.07 10.74
N ALA A 79 -14.40 -6.83 11.35
CA ALA A 79 -14.51 -5.91 12.47
C ALA A 79 -13.64 -6.42 13.62
N THR A 80 -12.77 -5.55 14.11
CA THR A 80 -11.85 -5.84 15.21
C THR A 80 -12.10 -4.86 16.33
N GLU A 81 -12.22 -5.38 17.54
CA GLU A 81 -12.31 -4.58 18.75
C GLU A 81 -11.06 -4.79 19.59
N ARG A 82 -10.45 -3.71 20.05
CA ARG A 82 -9.26 -3.75 20.88
C ARG A 82 -9.44 -2.83 22.06
N PHE A 83 -9.16 -3.34 23.26
CA PHE A 83 -9.02 -2.46 24.43
C PHE A 83 -7.65 -1.79 24.41
N ALA A 84 -7.63 -0.46 24.45
CA ALA A 84 -6.42 0.34 24.55
C ALA A 84 -6.64 1.44 25.60
N GLN A 85 -5.72 1.53 26.57
CA GLN A 85 -5.74 2.57 27.61
C GLN A 85 -7.10 2.70 28.36
N GLY A 86 -7.78 1.58 28.61
CA GLY A 86 -9.07 1.58 29.32
C GLY A 86 -10.30 1.88 28.45
N HIS A 87 -10.13 2.09 27.13
CA HIS A 87 -11.22 2.31 26.18
C HIS A 87 -11.33 1.17 25.16
N LEU A 88 -12.56 0.85 24.75
CA LEU A 88 -12.83 -0.07 23.64
C LEU A 88 -12.70 0.68 22.31
N VAL A 89 -11.71 0.30 21.50
CA VAL A 89 -11.47 0.85 20.16
C VAL A 89 -12.01 -0.12 19.13
N ARG A 90 -12.90 0.36 18.26
CA ARG A 90 -13.39 -0.39 17.10
C ARG A 90 -12.59 -0.03 15.86
N GLY A 91 -12.20 -1.04 15.11
CA GLY A 91 -11.50 -0.92 13.84
C GLY A 91 -11.94 -1.98 12.86
N VAL A 92 -11.42 -1.90 11.64
CA VAL A 92 -11.64 -2.90 10.59
C VAL A 92 -10.28 -3.42 10.16
N GLN A 93 -10.12 -4.73 10.18
CA GLN A 93 -9.00 -5.42 9.59
C GLN A 93 -9.37 -5.78 8.15
N ILE A 94 -8.53 -5.36 7.21
CA ILE A 94 -8.68 -5.65 5.78
C ILE A 94 -7.54 -6.58 5.40
N GLU A 95 -7.87 -7.78 4.95
CA GLU A 95 -6.93 -8.79 4.48
C GLU A 95 -7.06 -8.91 2.96
N VAL A 96 -5.96 -8.72 2.24
CA VAL A 96 -5.94 -8.80 0.77
C VAL A 96 -5.06 -9.97 0.36
N THR A 97 -5.63 -10.90 -0.39
CA THR A 97 -4.91 -12.05 -0.96
C THR A 97 -4.40 -11.68 -2.34
N LEU A 98 -3.09 -11.78 -2.55
CA LEU A 98 -2.41 -11.39 -3.79
C LEU A 98 -1.71 -12.59 -4.42
N ASP A 99 -1.83 -12.73 -5.73
CA ASP A 99 -1.00 -13.64 -6.51
C ASP A 99 0.39 -13.04 -6.74
N SER A 100 1.40 -13.66 -6.13
CA SER A 100 2.80 -13.26 -6.28
C SER A 100 3.32 -13.29 -7.73
N HIS A 101 2.68 -14.03 -8.65
CA HIS A 101 3.13 -14.12 -10.04
C HIS A 101 2.81 -12.86 -10.87
N GLY A 102 1.72 -12.15 -10.55
CA GLY A 102 1.37 -10.90 -11.22
C GLY A 102 2.20 -9.70 -10.77
N PHE A 103 2.94 -9.84 -9.67
CA PHE A 103 3.96 -8.88 -9.24
C PHE A 103 5.33 -9.37 -9.69
N CYS A 104 6.04 -8.55 -10.48
CA CYS A 104 7.31 -8.93 -11.11
C CYS A 104 8.28 -9.56 -10.09
N ARG A 105 8.87 -10.71 -10.45
CA ARG A 105 9.70 -11.60 -9.63
C ARG A 105 11.00 -11.01 -9.03
N THR A 106 11.25 -9.70 -9.11
CA THR A 106 12.48 -9.10 -8.59
C THR A 106 12.24 -8.40 -7.26
N TRP A 107 12.00 -9.20 -6.21
CA TRP A 107 12.22 -8.78 -4.81
C TRP A 107 13.71 -8.76 -4.43
N ARG A 108 14.62 -9.09 -5.37
CA ARG A 108 16.05 -9.30 -5.10
C ARG A 108 16.86 -8.02 -4.81
N TYR A 109 16.25 -6.82 -4.82
CA TYR A 109 16.97 -5.56 -4.57
C TYR A 109 16.21 -4.53 -3.71
N MET A 110 15.41 -4.95 -2.72
CA MET A 110 15.01 -4.04 -1.63
C MET A 110 15.46 -4.57 -0.26
N PRO A 111 16.59 -4.09 0.30
CA PRO A 111 17.04 -4.47 1.64
C PRO A 111 16.28 -3.75 2.79
N VAL A 112 15.09 -3.20 2.55
CA VAL A 112 14.44 -2.27 3.52
C VAL A 112 13.32 -2.93 4.35
N TRP A 113 12.85 -4.15 4.04
CA TRP A 113 11.64 -4.67 4.69
C TRP A 113 11.75 -5.45 6.02
N PRO A 114 12.91 -5.91 6.57
CA PRO A 114 12.86 -6.61 7.86
C PRO A 114 12.83 -5.70 9.09
N ARG A 115 13.03 -4.37 8.97
CA ARG A 115 13.35 -3.54 10.15
C ARG A 115 12.15 -2.83 10.81
N CYS A 116 10.96 -2.87 10.22
CA CYS A 116 9.78 -2.19 10.79
C CYS A 116 8.87 -3.08 11.66
N LEU A 117 8.97 -4.42 11.58
CA LEU A 117 8.13 -5.31 12.40
C LEU A 117 8.72 -5.68 13.77
N ALA A 118 9.97 -5.30 14.06
CA ALA A 118 10.68 -5.68 15.30
C ALA A 118 10.73 -4.57 16.38
N ALA A 119 9.91 -3.51 16.26
CA ALA A 119 9.87 -2.41 17.23
C ALA A 119 8.49 -2.28 17.90
N SER A 120 7.94 -3.37 18.44
CA SER A 120 6.77 -3.30 19.35
C SER A 120 6.75 -4.37 20.45
N SER A 121 7.88 -5.04 20.74
CA SER A 121 7.98 -5.90 21.92
C SER A 121 9.36 -5.79 22.55
N ARG A 122 9.58 -4.71 23.29
CA ARG A 122 10.60 -4.68 24.34
C ARG A 122 9.90 -4.46 25.68
N SER A 123 9.16 -5.48 26.12
CA SER A 123 8.86 -5.68 27.53
C SER A 123 9.98 -6.54 28.11
N THR A 124 10.70 -5.92 29.05
CA THR A 124 11.71 -6.46 29.95
C THR A 124 11.38 -7.87 30.48
N PRO A 125 12.32 -8.82 30.47
CA PRO A 125 12.22 -9.98 31.34
C PRO A 125 12.67 -9.56 32.75
N THR A 126 11.72 -9.51 33.67
CA THR A 126 11.99 -9.48 35.10
C THR A 126 12.67 -10.81 35.46
N SER A 127 13.95 -10.74 35.81
CA SER A 127 14.66 -11.85 36.42
C SER A 127 14.18 -12.01 37.86
N THR A 128 13.47 -13.09 38.16
CA THR A 128 13.37 -13.59 39.53
C THR A 128 13.68 -15.07 39.53
N CYS A 129 14.87 -15.35 40.04
CA CYS A 129 15.36 -16.65 40.44
C CYS A 129 14.51 -17.13 41.63
N SER A 130 13.98 -18.35 41.59
CA SER A 130 13.74 -19.10 42.83
C SER A 130 13.72 -20.61 42.54
N THR A 131 14.78 -21.23 43.05
CA THR A 131 14.98 -22.62 43.45
C THR A 131 13.71 -23.34 43.93
N ALA A 132 13.49 -24.55 43.41
CA ALA A 132 13.32 -25.82 44.16
C ALA A 132 13.22 -26.98 43.16
#